data_AF-A0AAJ4B6M1-F1
#
_entry.id   AF-A0AAJ4B6M1-F1
#
_cell.length_a   1.000
_cell.length_b   1.000
_cell.length_c   1.000
_cell.angle_alpha   90.00
_cell.angle_beta   90.00
_cell.angle_gamma   90.00
#
_symmetry.space_group_name_H-M   'P 1'
#
loop_
_entity.id
_entity.type
_entity.pdbx_description
1 polymer ?
#
loop_
_entity_poly.entity_id
_entity_poly.type
_entity_poly.pdbx_seq_one_letter_code
_entity_poly.pdbx_strand_id
1 'polypeptide(L)'
;MLPAPGSRPGDMTVNIFEALRESHDRQRSYADALIKTSGDSAEREKAYKQLKEELQAHETAEERFFYIPLMAHDNGVDLSRHAISEHHEMDEMMEELDETEMSSPAWLATAKKLSEKVHHHLKEEEQKFFQMAGKLLDEKQKQSLAGEYVKEYEEQLAEG
;
A
#
# COMPACT_ATOMS: atom_id res chain seq x y z
N MET A 1 -11.37 47.11 1.54
CA MET A 1 -10.20 46.69 0.73
C MET A 1 -9.36 45.79 1.63
N LEU A 2 -9.50 44.46 1.50
CA LEU A 2 -8.74 43.49 2.29
C LEU A 2 -7.45 43.14 1.52
N PRO A 3 -6.32 42.88 2.19
CA PRO A 3 -5.08 42.51 1.51
C PRO A 3 -5.23 41.16 0.82
N ALA A 4 -4.54 40.98 -0.32
CA ALA A 4 -4.49 39.72 -1.04
C ALA A 4 -3.84 38.63 -0.15
N PRO A 5 -4.39 37.41 -0.10
CA PRO A 5 -3.73 36.31 0.58
C PRO A 5 -2.43 35.98 -0.16
N GLY A 6 -1.37 35.90 0.65
CA GLY A 6 0.01 35.81 0.23
C GLY A 6 0.33 34.60 -0.64
N SER A 7 1.50 34.71 -1.26
CA SER A 7 2.20 33.73 -2.06
C SER A 7 1.91 32.28 -1.64
N ARG A 8 1.34 31.50 -2.55
CA ARG A 8 1.35 30.04 -2.45
C ARG A 8 2.82 29.60 -2.41
N PRO A 9 3.31 28.90 -1.38
CA PRO A 9 4.58 28.21 -1.51
C PRO A 9 4.40 27.23 -2.67
N GLY A 10 5.38 27.20 -3.57
CA GLY A 10 5.33 26.40 -4.79
C GLY A 10 4.90 24.98 -4.50
N ASP A 11 3.98 24.51 -5.34
CA ASP A 11 3.81 23.13 -5.77
C ASP A 11 5.02 22.25 -5.38
N MET A 12 5.01 21.72 -4.16
CA MET A 12 5.80 20.56 -3.80
C MET A 12 5.06 19.41 -4.45
N THR A 13 5.32 19.21 -5.74
CA THR A 13 4.78 18.10 -6.51
C THR A 13 5.05 16.81 -5.74
N VAL A 14 4.00 16.19 -5.22
CA VAL A 14 4.07 14.94 -4.46
C VAL A 14 4.87 13.92 -5.28
N ASN A 15 5.92 13.36 -4.69
CA ASN A 15 6.73 12.35 -5.34
C ASN A 15 6.24 10.94 -4.97
N ILE A 16 6.66 9.92 -5.72
CA ILE A 16 6.16 8.54 -5.55
C ILE A 16 6.32 8.00 -4.11
N PHE A 17 7.40 8.38 -3.41
CA PHE A 17 7.61 7.94 -2.02
C PHE A 17 6.69 8.60 -1.01
N GLU A 18 6.18 9.79 -1.33
CA GLU A 18 5.19 10.47 -0.50
C GLU A 18 3.81 9.85 -0.75
N ALA A 19 3.45 9.63 -2.02
CA ALA A 19 2.20 8.97 -2.40
C ALA A 19 2.06 7.55 -1.82
N LEU A 20 3.13 6.73 -1.90
CA LEU A 20 3.14 5.38 -1.31
C LEU A 20 2.97 5.43 0.22
N ARG A 21 3.68 6.34 0.91
CA ARG A 21 3.55 6.47 2.38
C ARG A 21 2.13 6.79 2.83
N GLU A 22 1.40 7.61 2.06
CA GLU A 22 0.02 7.93 2.41
C GLU A 22 -0.88 6.67 2.43
N SER A 23 -0.72 5.77 1.47
CA SER A 23 -1.40 4.45 1.51
C SER A 23 -0.83 3.52 2.57
N HIS A 24 0.48 3.53 2.82
CA HIS A 24 1.09 2.71 3.88
C HIS A 24 0.50 3.05 5.25
N ASP A 25 0.34 4.34 5.55
CA ASP A 25 -0.23 4.79 6.82
C ASP A 25 -1.69 4.31 6.98
N ARG A 26 -2.47 4.30 5.88
CA ARG A 26 -3.83 3.73 5.89
C ARG A 26 -3.80 2.22 6.13
N GLN A 27 -2.96 1.48 5.41
CA GLN A 27 -2.82 0.03 5.57
C GLN A 27 -2.44 -0.35 7.00
N ARG A 28 -1.44 0.32 7.60
CA ARG A 28 -1.06 0.11 9.01
C ARG A 28 -2.24 0.34 9.93
N SER A 29 -2.96 1.45 9.75
CA SER A 29 -4.12 1.79 10.56
C SER A 29 -5.24 0.75 10.43
N TYR A 30 -5.55 0.30 9.21
CA TYR A 30 -6.61 -0.68 8.96
C TYR A 30 -6.23 -2.07 9.47
N ALA A 31 -4.99 -2.51 9.26
CA ALA A 31 -4.48 -3.77 9.79
C ALA A 31 -4.52 -3.80 11.33
N ASP A 32 -4.09 -2.71 11.98
CA ASP A 32 -4.15 -2.58 13.44
C ASP A 32 -5.58 -2.53 13.98
N ALA A 33 -6.50 -1.93 13.24
CA ALA A 33 -7.92 -1.89 13.60
C ALA A 33 -8.55 -3.27 13.48
N LEU A 34 -8.28 -3.99 12.39
CA LEU A 34 -8.82 -5.32 12.10
C LEU A 34 -8.59 -6.30 13.26
N ILE A 35 -7.35 -6.38 13.75
CA ILE A 35 -6.97 -7.35 14.80
C ILE A 35 -7.53 -7.01 16.19
N LYS A 36 -8.10 -5.81 16.37
CA LYS A 36 -8.77 -5.39 17.62
C LYS A 36 -10.25 -5.78 17.65
N THR A 37 -10.81 -6.18 16.51
CA THR A 37 -12.20 -6.64 16.41
C THR A 37 -12.37 -8.07 16.93
N SER A 38 -13.60 -8.47 17.24
CA SER A 38 -13.93 -9.81 17.79
C SER A 38 -15.19 -10.42 17.18
N GLY A 39 -15.21 -11.74 17.08
CA GLY A 39 -16.37 -12.51 16.63
C GLY A 39 -16.77 -12.24 15.17
N ASP A 40 -17.93 -12.76 14.78
CA ASP A 40 -18.57 -12.39 13.52
C ASP A 40 -19.42 -11.13 13.77
N SER A 41 -18.89 -9.97 13.40
CA SER A 41 -19.51 -8.68 13.68
C SER A 41 -19.40 -7.75 12.48
N ALA A 42 -20.40 -6.89 12.30
CA ALA A 42 -20.39 -5.88 11.24
C ALA A 42 -19.18 -4.93 11.31
N GLU A 43 -18.62 -4.71 12.51
CA GLU A 43 -17.39 -3.94 12.68
C GLU A 43 -16.19 -4.66 12.05
N ARG A 44 -16.04 -5.97 12.31
CA ARG A 44 -14.97 -6.79 11.74
C ARG A 44 -15.12 -6.94 10.23
N GLU A 45 -16.32 -7.21 9.74
CA GLU A 45 -16.62 -7.29 8.32
C GLU A 45 -16.21 -6.00 7.60
N LYS A 46 -16.63 -4.85 8.15
CA LYS A 46 -16.26 -3.54 7.60
C LYS A 46 -14.75 -3.29 7.67
N ALA A 47 -14.10 -3.60 8.79
CA ALA A 47 -12.66 -3.40 8.96
C ALA A 47 -11.86 -4.27 7.99
N TYR A 48 -12.27 -5.52 7.79
CA TYR A 48 -11.62 -6.43 6.86
C TYR A 48 -11.80 -5.95 5.42
N LYS A 49 -13.05 -5.62 5.03
CA LYS A 49 -13.35 -5.06 3.71
C LYS A 49 -12.48 -3.84 3.40
N GLN A 50 -12.39 -2.91 4.35
CA GLN A 50 -11.59 -1.69 4.19
C GLN A 50 -10.09 -1.97 4.06
N LEU A 51 -9.54 -2.92 4.82
CA LEU A 51 -8.13 -3.32 4.65
C LEU A 51 -7.90 -3.97 3.30
N LYS A 52 -8.77 -4.89 2.90
CA LYS A 52 -8.66 -5.65 1.64
C LYS A 52 -8.67 -4.73 0.43
N GLU A 53 -9.63 -3.82 0.34
CA GLU A 53 -9.71 -2.83 -0.76
C GLU A 53 -8.46 -1.95 -0.82
N GLU A 54 -7.96 -1.49 0.33
CA GLU A 54 -6.74 -0.68 0.40
C GLU A 54 -5.50 -1.45 -0.08
N LEU A 55 -5.34 -2.71 0.34
CA LEU A 55 -4.21 -3.55 -0.05
C LEU A 55 -4.23 -3.82 -1.57
N GLN A 56 -5.38 -4.22 -2.11
CA GLN A 56 -5.52 -4.55 -3.53
C GLN A 56 -5.32 -3.34 -4.45
N ALA A 57 -5.85 -2.18 -4.06
CA ALA A 57 -5.64 -0.95 -4.81
C ALA A 57 -4.17 -0.52 -4.77
N HIS A 58 -3.54 -0.62 -3.61
CA HIS A 58 -2.14 -0.26 -3.42
C HIS A 58 -1.20 -1.16 -4.21
N GLU A 59 -1.29 -2.48 -4.04
CA GLU A 59 -0.37 -3.43 -4.67
C GLU A 59 -0.47 -3.36 -6.20
N THR A 60 -1.69 -3.22 -6.75
CA THR A 60 -1.91 -3.10 -8.19
C THR A 60 -1.23 -1.84 -8.74
N ALA A 61 -1.39 -0.70 -8.07
CA ALA A 61 -0.80 0.55 -8.49
C ALA A 61 0.72 0.55 -8.31
N GLU A 62 1.23 0.01 -7.21
CA GLU A 62 2.66 -0.06 -6.92
C GLU A 62 3.40 -1.01 -7.88
N GLU A 63 2.85 -2.18 -8.16
CA GLU A 63 3.47 -3.11 -9.12
C GLU A 63 3.63 -2.47 -10.49
N ARG A 64 2.58 -1.80 -10.97
CA ARG A 64 2.56 -1.15 -12.29
C ARG A 64 3.48 0.06 -12.38
N PHE A 65 3.46 0.93 -11.36
CA PHE A 65 4.06 2.27 -11.44
C PHE A 65 5.24 2.48 -10.50
N PHE A 66 5.66 1.46 -9.76
CA PHE A 66 6.88 1.48 -8.97
C PHE A 66 7.78 0.30 -9.31
N TYR A 67 7.30 -0.94 -9.16
CA TYR A 67 8.15 -2.12 -9.32
C TYR A 67 8.56 -2.43 -10.75
N ILE A 68 7.61 -2.45 -11.69
CA ILE A 68 7.90 -2.71 -13.11
C ILE A 68 8.91 -1.69 -13.67
N PRO A 69 8.76 -0.37 -13.45
CA PRO A 69 9.77 0.61 -13.85
C PRO A 69 11.16 0.33 -13.26
N LEU A 70 11.25 -0.08 -11.99
CA LEU A 70 12.53 -0.39 -11.34
C LEU A 70 13.19 -1.66 -11.90
N MET A 71 12.42 -2.62 -12.42
CA MET A 71 12.98 -3.82 -13.08
C MET A 71 13.75 -3.51 -14.36
N ALA A 72 13.62 -2.31 -14.93
CA ALA A 72 14.45 -1.87 -16.05
C ALA A 72 15.93 -1.62 -15.64
N HIS A 73 16.23 -1.63 -14.34
CA HIS A 73 17.57 -1.46 -13.79
C HIS A 73 18.02 -2.76 -13.10
N ASP A 74 19.26 -3.20 -13.36
CA ASP A 74 19.80 -4.45 -12.80
C ASP A 74 19.66 -4.54 -11.27
N ASN A 75 19.90 -3.42 -10.56
CA ASN A 75 19.81 -3.35 -9.10
C ASN A 75 18.36 -3.33 -8.56
N GLY A 76 17.36 -3.13 -9.43
CA GLY A 76 15.95 -3.12 -9.08
C GLY A 76 15.26 -4.47 -9.23
N VAL A 77 15.80 -5.39 -10.04
CA VAL A 77 15.14 -6.66 -10.38
C VAL A 77 14.87 -7.55 -9.15
N ASP A 78 15.91 -7.86 -8.38
CA ASP A 78 15.79 -8.79 -7.24
C ASP A 78 14.90 -8.23 -6.14
N LEU A 79 14.99 -6.92 -5.90
CA LEU A 79 14.14 -6.23 -4.93
C LEU A 79 12.68 -6.23 -5.37
N SER A 80 12.38 -5.80 -6.60
CA SER A 80 11.02 -5.80 -7.13
C SER A 80 10.39 -7.21 -7.12
N ARG A 81 11.16 -8.26 -7.44
CA ARG A 81 10.66 -9.65 -7.36
C ARG A 81 10.35 -10.09 -5.94
N HIS A 82 11.18 -9.69 -4.97
CA HIS A 82 10.92 -9.95 -3.56
C HIS A 82 9.61 -9.29 -3.12
N ALA A 83 9.41 -8.00 -3.42
CA ALA A 83 8.18 -7.30 -3.05
C ALA A 83 6.92 -7.91 -3.68
N ILE A 84 6.95 -8.25 -4.98
CA ILE A 84 5.82 -8.93 -5.65
C ILE A 84 5.52 -10.30 -5.01
N SER A 85 6.56 -11.02 -4.57
CA SER A 85 6.34 -12.26 -3.81
C SER A 85 5.67 -12.00 -2.46
N GLU A 86 5.97 -10.88 -1.81
CA GLU A 86 5.32 -10.50 -0.55
C GLU A 86 3.87 -10.06 -0.75
N HIS A 87 3.54 -9.36 -1.84
CA HIS A 87 2.15 -9.10 -2.25
C HIS A 87 1.38 -10.39 -2.43
N HIS A 88 1.94 -11.34 -3.18
CA HIS A 88 1.29 -12.63 -3.39
C HIS A 88 1.03 -13.40 -2.08
N GLU A 89 1.97 -13.36 -1.13
CA GLU A 89 1.75 -13.94 0.20
C GLU A 89 0.61 -13.24 0.97
N MET A 90 0.42 -11.93 0.81
CA MET A 90 -0.70 -11.21 1.43
C MET A 90 -2.03 -11.54 0.76
N ASP A 91 -2.04 -11.69 -0.57
CA ASP A 91 -3.21 -12.16 -1.34
C ASP A 91 -3.68 -13.54 -0.87
N GLU A 92 -2.77 -14.50 -0.72
CA GLU A 92 -3.08 -15.84 -0.22
C GLU A 92 -3.70 -15.77 1.20
N MET A 93 -3.22 -14.86 2.06
CA MET A 93 -3.81 -14.66 3.38
C MET A 93 -5.20 -14.02 3.31
N MET A 94 -5.46 -13.11 2.36
CA MET A 94 -6.79 -12.55 2.14
C MET A 94 -7.76 -13.60 1.59
N GLU A 95 -7.33 -14.46 0.68
CA GLU A 95 -8.12 -15.61 0.20
C GLU A 95 -8.47 -16.56 1.36
N GLU A 96 -7.49 -16.92 2.20
CA GLU A 96 -7.73 -17.75 3.39
C GLU A 96 -8.76 -17.10 4.35
N LEU A 97 -8.71 -15.77 4.52
CA LEU A 97 -9.68 -15.04 5.33
C LEU A 97 -11.09 -15.01 4.72
N ASP A 98 -11.21 -14.97 3.39
CA ASP A 98 -12.50 -15.02 2.69
C ASP A 98 -13.15 -16.41 2.82
N GLU A 99 -12.34 -17.46 2.81
CA GLU A 99 -12.81 -18.85 2.88
C GLU A 99 -13.05 -19.35 4.32
N THR A 100 -12.59 -18.61 5.33
CA THR A 100 -12.71 -18.98 6.73
C THR A 100 -13.88 -18.26 7.40
N GLU A 101 -14.71 -18.98 8.16
CA GLU A 101 -15.77 -18.34 8.95
C GLU A 101 -15.20 -17.30 9.93
N MET A 102 -15.72 -16.09 9.87
CA MET A 102 -15.20 -14.94 10.61
C MET A 102 -15.29 -15.12 12.14
N SER A 103 -16.21 -15.94 12.65
CA SER A 103 -16.27 -16.32 14.06
C SER A 103 -15.18 -17.30 14.51
N SER A 104 -14.46 -17.91 13.58
CA SER A 104 -13.43 -18.92 13.85
C SER A 104 -12.20 -18.31 14.53
N PRO A 105 -11.60 -18.99 15.53
CA PRO A 105 -10.28 -18.62 16.04
C PRO A 105 -9.19 -18.66 14.97
N ALA A 106 -9.32 -19.52 13.95
CA ALA A 106 -8.38 -19.58 12.83
C ALA A 106 -8.39 -18.28 12.01
N TRP A 107 -9.58 -17.70 11.77
CA TRP A 107 -9.72 -16.43 11.07
C TRP A 107 -8.92 -15.32 11.76
N LEU A 108 -9.04 -15.19 13.08
CA LEU A 108 -8.29 -14.18 13.84
C LEU A 108 -6.78 -14.45 13.82
N ALA A 109 -6.36 -15.72 13.78
CA ALA A 109 -4.95 -16.06 13.67
C ALA A 109 -4.39 -15.61 12.31
N THR A 110 -5.12 -15.83 11.22
CA THR A 110 -4.73 -15.41 9.86
C THR A 110 -4.76 -13.89 9.71
N ALA A 111 -5.75 -13.21 10.28
CA ALA A 111 -5.81 -11.73 10.28
C ALA A 111 -4.61 -11.09 11.00
N LYS A 112 -4.13 -11.73 12.08
CA LYS A 112 -2.91 -11.28 12.77
C LYS A 112 -1.65 -11.50 11.93
N LYS A 113 -1.54 -12.64 11.24
CA LYS A 113 -0.42 -12.89 10.31
C LYS A 113 -0.40 -11.88 9.17
N LEU A 114 -1.57 -11.60 8.57
CA LEU A 114 -1.71 -10.57 7.54
C LEU A 114 -1.25 -9.21 8.07
N SER A 115 -1.71 -8.81 9.25
CA SER A 115 -1.28 -7.56 9.89
C SER A 115 0.24 -7.49 10.10
N GLU A 116 0.85 -8.56 10.62
CA GLU A 116 2.31 -8.64 10.80
C GLU A 116 3.06 -8.56 9.45
N LYS A 117 2.56 -9.23 8.42
CA LYS A 117 3.14 -9.23 7.07
C LYS A 117 3.06 -7.85 6.43
N VAL A 118 1.90 -7.18 6.49
CA VAL A 118 1.73 -5.78 6.04
C VAL A 118 2.76 -4.88 6.71
N HIS A 119 2.86 -4.90 8.05
CA HIS A 119 3.83 -4.05 8.75
C HIS A 119 5.29 -4.35 8.38
N HIS A 120 5.62 -5.63 8.17
CA HIS A 120 6.95 -6.04 7.74
C HIS A 120 7.29 -5.50 6.35
N HIS A 121 6.42 -5.78 5.39
CA HIS A 121 6.54 -5.40 3.98
C HIS A 121 6.71 -3.88 3.83
N LEU A 122 5.78 -3.10 4.39
CA LEU A 122 5.82 -1.63 4.35
C LEU A 122 7.09 -1.05 4.98
N LYS A 123 7.66 -1.72 5.98
CA LYS A 123 8.93 -1.32 6.60
C LYS A 123 10.12 -1.64 5.70
N GLU A 124 10.12 -2.80 5.04
CA GLU A 124 11.18 -3.16 4.09
C GLU A 124 11.24 -2.16 2.94
N GLU A 125 10.09 -1.78 2.39
CA GLU A 125 10.01 -0.82 1.30
C GLU A 125 10.56 0.55 1.69
N GLU A 126 10.05 1.12 2.77
CA GLU A 126 10.42 2.46 3.22
C GLU A 126 11.90 2.55 3.61
N GLN A 127 12.49 1.47 4.13
CA GLN A 127 13.88 1.44 4.60
C GLN A 127 14.89 1.03 3.52
N LYS A 128 14.50 0.15 2.59
CA LYS A 128 15.40 -0.42 1.59
C LYS A 128 15.03 0.02 0.18
N PHE A 129 13.79 -0.19 -0.23
CA PHE A 129 13.36 0.04 -1.61
C PHE A 129 13.38 1.51 -1.96
N PHE A 130 12.85 2.38 -1.10
CA PHE A 130 12.81 3.82 -1.36
C PHE A 130 14.22 4.41 -1.46
N GLN A 131 15.16 3.89 -0.65
CA GLN A 131 16.57 4.30 -0.71
C GLN A 131 17.25 3.87 -2.01
N MET A 132 16.90 2.69 -2.52
CA MET A 132 17.42 2.17 -3.79
C MET A 132 16.80 2.93 -4.98
N ALA A 133 15.47 3.01 -5.03
CA ALA A 133 14.73 3.72 -6.07
C ALA A 133 15.12 5.21 -6.11
N GLY A 134 15.39 5.83 -4.96
CA GLY A 134 15.84 7.22 -4.87
C GLY A 134 17.20 7.48 -5.55
N LYS A 135 18.02 6.43 -5.77
CA LYS A 135 19.28 6.49 -6.52
C LYS A 135 19.11 6.21 -8.01
N LEU A 136 18.03 5.53 -8.40
CA LEU A 136 17.75 5.14 -9.79
C LEU A 136 16.89 6.18 -10.52
N LEU A 137 15.96 6.81 -9.81
CA LEU A 137 14.98 7.72 -10.37
C LEU A 137 15.41 9.18 -10.17
N ASP A 138 15.29 9.99 -11.21
CA ASP A 138 15.35 11.44 -11.11
C ASP A 138 14.04 12.05 -10.58
N GLU A 139 14.06 13.32 -10.21
CA GLU A 139 12.89 14.00 -9.64
C GLU A 139 11.67 14.02 -10.58
N LYS A 140 11.89 14.14 -11.89
CA LYS A 140 10.80 14.16 -12.88
C LYS A 140 10.15 12.78 -12.99
N GLN A 141 10.95 11.71 -12.97
CA GLN A 141 10.45 10.35 -12.93
C GLN A 141 9.64 10.11 -11.65
N LYS A 142 10.15 10.51 -10.49
CA LYS A 142 9.42 10.34 -9.22
C LYS A 142 8.07 11.06 -9.21
N GLN A 143 7.98 12.26 -9.77
CA GLN A 143 6.72 13.01 -9.89
C GLN A 143 5.76 12.35 -10.89
N SER A 144 6.26 11.90 -12.04
CA SER A 144 5.45 11.22 -13.06
C SER A 144 4.83 9.94 -12.50
N LEU A 145 5.67 9.09 -11.90
CA LEU A 145 5.23 7.82 -11.31
C LEU A 145 4.24 8.06 -10.17
N ALA A 146 4.40 9.12 -9.37
CA ALA A 146 3.42 9.48 -8.34
C ALA A 146 2.03 9.73 -8.94
N GLY A 147 1.95 10.49 -10.03
CA GLY A 147 0.69 10.79 -10.69
C GLY A 147 0.03 9.54 -11.29
N GLU A 148 0.82 8.63 -11.86
CA GLU A 148 0.31 7.37 -12.41
C GLU A 148 -0.15 6.41 -11.30
N TYR A 149 0.64 6.29 -10.22
CA TYR A 149 0.27 5.53 -9.03
C TYR A 149 -1.04 6.03 -8.43
N VAL A 150 -1.18 7.32 -8.14
CA VAL A 150 -2.39 7.89 -7.53
C VAL A 150 -3.60 7.65 -8.42
N LYS A 151 -3.45 7.84 -9.74
CA LYS A 151 -4.54 7.62 -10.68
C LYS A 151 -5.02 6.17 -10.67
N GLU A 152 -4.11 5.20 -10.79
CA GLU A 152 -4.48 3.78 -10.76
C GLU A 152 -5.06 3.38 -9.41
N TYR A 153 -4.44 3.83 -8.31
CA TYR A 153 -4.92 3.58 -6.96
C TYR A 153 -6.37 4.08 -6.76
N GLU A 154 -6.68 5.29 -7.22
CA GLU A 154 -8.05 5.85 -7.18
C GLU A 154 -9.02 5.09 -8.08
N GLU A 155 -8.58 4.64 -9.26
CA GLU A 155 -9.38 3.81 -10.17
C GLU A 155 -9.72 2.46 -9.52
N GLN A 156 -8.75 1.77 -8.90
CA GLN A 156 -8.97 0.51 -8.19
C GLN A 156 -9.93 0.66 -7.01
N LEU A 157 -9.78 1.72 -6.21
CA LEU A 157 -10.70 1.99 -5.09
C LEU A 157 -12.13 2.34 -5.54
N ALA A 158 -12.32 2.81 -6.77
CA ALA A 158 -13.65 3.11 -7.30
C ALA A 158 -14.36 1.86 -7.86
N GLU A 159 -13.63 0.77 -8.11
CA GLU A 159 -14.14 -0.49 -8.65
C GLU A 159 -14.55 -1.50 -7.57
N GLY A 160 -14.05 -1.37 -6.33
CA GLY A 160 -14.39 -2.21 -5.16
C GLY A 160 -15.63 -1.77 -4.37
#